data_AF-A0A235B4D7-F1
#
_entry.id   AF-A0A235B4D7-F1
#
_cell.length_a   1.000
_cell.length_b   1.000
_cell.length_c   1.000
_cell.angle_alpha   90.00
_cell.angle_beta   90.00
_cell.angle_gamma   90.00
#
_symmetry.space_group_name_H-M   'P 1'
#
loop_
_entity.id
_entity.type
_entity.pdbx_description
1 polymer ?
#
loop_
_entity_poly.entity_id
_entity_poly.type
_entity_poly.pdbx_seq_one_letter_code
_entity_poly.pdbx_strand_id
1 'polypeptide(L)'
;MLKRIVSISLSSFVAGATVQFMVFGLYVSALVVPQNFSVWFLLTLYAISETVLLCTGLHFVCAVPLYSLILRNLRRDERRYYPLCTLPVGILFAAGLTWMTGEFDERIFTFLLPAGLIFGILWWNRIEVGSDATPRTP
;
A
#
# COMPACT_ATOMS: atom_id res chain seq x y z
N MET A 1 -6.68 16.81 -11.21
CA MET A 1 -6.71 15.42 -10.71
C MET A 1 -5.33 14.85 -10.39
N LEU A 2 -4.31 15.04 -11.24
CA LEU A 2 -2.98 14.46 -11.05
C LEU A 2 -2.35 14.72 -9.67
N LYS A 3 -2.33 15.97 -9.20
CA LYS A 3 -1.83 16.35 -7.86
C LYS A 3 -2.48 15.54 -6.71
N ARG A 4 -3.76 15.18 -6.85
CA ARG A 4 -4.48 14.40 -5.83
C ARG A 4 -4.05 12.93 -5.86
N ILE A 5 -3.91 12.35 -7.05
CA ILE A 5 -3.44 10.97 -7.23
C ILE A 5 -2.04 10.83 -6.63
N VAL A 6 -1.15 11.78 -6.94
CA VAL A 6 0.22 11.81 -6.41
C VAL A 6 0.22 11.88 -4.87
N SER A 7 -0.59 12.76 -4.29
CA SER A 7 -0.70 12.87 -2.83
C SER A 7 -1.22 11.58 -2.19
N ILE A 8 -2.27 10.98 -2.74
CA ILE A 8 -2.83 9.72 -2.22
C ILE A 8 -1.81 8.59 -2.36
N SER A 9 -1.16 8.47 -3.52
CA SER A 9 -0.14 7.44 -3.76
C SER A 9 1.06 7.55 -2.83
N LEU A 10 1.47 8.78 -2.50
CA LEU A 10 2.59 9.00 -1.58
C LEU A 10 2.18 8.64 -0.14
N SER A 11 1.01 9.09 0.31
CA SER A 11 0.50 8.73 1.64
C SER A 11 0.29 7.22 1.79
N SER A 12 -0.23 6.55 0.77
CA SER A 12 -0.41 5.10 0.78
C SER A 12 0.92 4.35 0.75
N PHE A 13 1.90 4.85 -0.01
CA PHE A 13 3.26 4.33 -0.04
C PHE A 13 3.92 4.39 1.34
N VAL A 14 3.86 5.55 2.00
CA VAL A 14 4.41 5.74 3.35
C VAL A 14 3.73 4.82 4.36
N ALA A 15 2.41 4.65 4.25
CA ALA A 15 1.69 3.70 5.10
C ALA A 15 2.17 2.26 4.90
N GLY A 16 2.32 1.80 3.64
CA GLY A 16 2.86 0.48 3.33
C GLY A 16 4.28 0.28 3.86
N ALA A 17 5.16 1.26 3.63
CA ALA A 17 6.55 1.24 4.13
C ALA A 17 6.60 1.19 5.66
N THR A 18 5.69 1.90 6.33
CA THR A 18 5.61 1.95 7.80
C THR A 18 5.20 0.60 8.36
N VAL A 19 4.16 -0.03 7.78
CA VAL A 19 3.72 -1.37 8.21
C VAL A 19 4.80 -2.40 7.94
N GLN A 20 5.43 -2.38 6.77
CA GLN A 20 6.56 -3.26 6.46
C GLN A 20 7.69 -3.07 7.48
N PHE A 21 8.08 -1.83 7.77
CA PHE A 21 9.12 -1.55 8.76
C PHE A 21 8.74 -2.06 10.16
N MET A 22 7.49 -1.87 10.61
CA MET A 22 7.03 -2.38 11.91
C MET A 22 7.07 -3.90 11.98
N VAL A 23 6.55 -4.59 10.97
CA VAL A 23 6.51 -6.07 10.93
C VAL A 23 7.92 -6.66 10.92
N PHE A 24 8.81 -6.14 10.07
CA PHE A 24 10.20 -6.63 10.02
C PHE A 24 11.02 -6.18 11.22
N GLY A 25 10.71 -5.03 11.82
CA GLY A 25 11.28 -4.60 13.08
C GLY A 25 10.97 -5.58 14.21
N LEU A 26 9.70 -6.00 14.32
CA LEU A 26 9.26 -7.01 15.27
C LEU A 26 9.89 -8.38 14.99
N TYR A 27 9.99 -8.77 13.72
CA TYR A 27 10.65 -10.02 13.31
C TYR A 27 12.13 -10.06 13.73
N VAL A 28 12.88 -8.98 13.48
CA VAL A 28 14.27 -8.85 13.92
C VAL A 28 14.37 -8.92 15.44
N SER A 29 13.49 -8.23 16.17
CA SER A 29 13.45 -8.28 17.64
C SER A 29 13.14 -9.68 18.19
N ALA A 30 12.39 -10.50 17.47
CA ALA A 30 12.08 -11.86 17.87
C ALA A 30 13.27 -12.83 17.68
N LEU A 31 14.11 -12.58 16.67
CA LEU A 31 15.25 -13.45 16.34
C LEU A 31 16.54 -13.06 17.05
N VAL A 32 16.75 -11.77 17.25
CA VAL A 32 17.96 -11.22 17.82
C VAL A 32 17.54 -10.33 18.98
N VAL A 33 18.04 -10.62 20.19
CA VAL A 33 17.94 -9.68 21.31
C VAL A 33 18.95 -8.57 21.03
N PRO A 34 18.54 -7.41 20.50
CA PRO A 34 19.50 -6.40 20.07
C PRO A 34 20.00 -5.69 21.31
N GLN A 35 21.30 -5.74 21.57
CA GLN A 35 21.87 -5.00 22.71
C GLN A 35 21.88 -3.47 22.45
N ASN A 36 21.82 -3.06 21.18
CA ASN A 36 21.87 -1.65 20.76
C ASN A 36 20.79 -1.35 19.70
N PHE A 37 20.11 -0.21 19.84
CA PHE A 37 19.07 0.25 18.91
C PHE A 37 19.58 0.40 17.47
N SER A 38 20.80 0.91 17.29
CA SER A 38 21.39 1.10 15.95
C SER A 38 21.55 -0.21 15.19
N VAL A 39 21.91 -1.30 15.89
CA VAL A 39 22.05 -2.63 15.28
C VAL A 39 20.69 -3.19 14.88
N TRP A 40 19.69 -3.05 15.76
CA TRP A 40 18.30 -3.39 15.43
C TRP A 40 17.82 -2.64 14.18
N PHE A 41 18.00 -1.32 14.15
CA PHE A 41 17.56 -0.47 13.06
C PHE A 41 18.23 -0.85 11.73
N LEU A 42 19.54 -1.07 11.73
CA LEU A 42 20.29 -1.50 10.55
C LEU A 42 19.85 -2.87 10.05
N LEU A 43 19.61 -3.82 10.94
CA LEU A 43 19.12 -5.15 10.56
C LEU A 43 17.71 -5.09 9.97
N THR A 44 16.82 -4.27 10.54
CA THR A 44 15.48 -4.05 10.00
C THR A 44 15.53 -3.40 8.62
N LEU A 45 16.36 -2.36 8.46
CA LEU A 45 16.56 -1.72 7.15
C LEU A 45 17.14 -2.69 6.12
N TYR A 46 18.12 -3.50 6.51
CA TYR A 46 18.71 -4.52 5.63
C TYR A 46 17.65 -5.51 5.15
N ALA A 47 16.82 -6.03 6.07
CA ALA A 47 15.77 -7.00 5.76
C ALA A 47 14.75 -6.49 4.72
N ILE A 48 14.47 -5.19 4.72
CA ILE A 48 13.50 -4.56 3.80
C ILE A 48 14.14 -3.86 2.59
N SER A 49 15.45 -3.64 2.56
CA SER A 49 16.11 -2.75 1.58
C SER A 49 15.92 -3.17 0.12
N GLU A 50 16.21 -4.43 -0.20
CA GLU A 50 16.10 -4.96 -1.57
C GLU A 50 14.66 -4.96 -2.07
N THR A 51 13.71 -5.22 -1.16
CA THR A 51 12.29 -5.33 -1.50
C THR A 51 11.59 -3.97 -1.52
N VAL A 52 12.08 -2.96 -0.80
CA VAL A 52 11.53 -1.60 -0.84
C VAL A 52 11.67 -1.00 -2.24
N LEU A 53 12.81 -1.18 -2.91
CA LEU A 53 13.00 -0.67 -4.27
C LEU A 53 12.03 -1.33 -5.26
N LEU A 54 11.91 -2.66 -5.20
CA LEU A 54 10.98 -3.43 -6.01
C LEU A 54 9.53 -3.02 -5.73
N CYS A 55 9.15 -2.91 -4.46
CA CYS A 55 7.82 -2.45 -4.02
C CYS A 55 7.53 -1.03 -4.49
N THR A 56 8.52 -0.13 -4.49
CA THR A 56 8.38 1.24 -5.01
C THR A 56 8.04 1.21 -6.50
N GLY A 57 8.78 0.42 -7.28
CA GLY A 57 8.51 0.22 -8.70
C GLY A 57 7.11 -0.34 -8.94
N LEU A 58 6.78 -1.46 -8.30
CA LEU A 58 5.46 -2.10 -8.43
C LEU A 58 4.32 -1.19 -8.01
N HIS A 59 4.48 -0.43 -6.92
CA HIS A 59 3.45 0.46 -6.42
C HIS A 59 3.17 1.61 -7.38
N PHE A 60 4.20 2.38 -7.76
CA PHE A 60 3.99 3.58 -8.56
C PHE A 60 3.75 3.29 -10.05
N VAL A 61 4.41 2.27 -10.61
CA VAL A 61 4.32 1.96 -12.04
C VAL A 61 3.11 1.07 -12.34
N CYS A 62 2.77 0.14 -11.46
CA CYS A 62 1.73 -0.85 -11.73
C CYS A 62 0.49 -0.64 -10.85
N ALA A 63 0.65 -0.66 -9.53
CA ALA A 63 -0.47 -0.68 -8.60
C ALA A 63 -1.29 0.61 -8.59
N VAL A 64 -0.65 1.79 -8.54
CA VAL A 64 -1.34 3.10 -8.54
C VAL A 64 -2.19 3.32 -9.81
N PRO A 65 -1.70 3.02 -11.04
CA PRO A 65 -2.54 3.04 -12.23
C PRO A 65 -3.72 2.07 -12.14
N LEU A 66 -3.49 0.83 -11.70
CA LEU A 66 -4.54 -0.18 -11.52
C LEU A 66 -5.59 0.26 -10.50
N TYR A 67 -5.18 0.72 -9.31
CA TYR A 67 -6.07 1.26 -8.29
C TYR A 67 -6.90 2.42 -8.85
N SER A 68 -6.25 3.34 -9.55
CA SER A 68 -6.93 4.50 -10.14
C SER A 68 -7.94 4.09 -11.21
N LEU A 69 -7.65 3.06 -12.00
CA LEU A 69 -8.56 2.55 -13.04
C LEU A 69 -9.77 1.84 -12.42
N ILE A 70 -9.53 0.95 -11.46
CA ILE A 70 -10.59 0.23 -10.72
C ILE A 70 -11.52 1.23 -10.03
N LEU A 71 -10.94 2.16 -9.25
CA LEU A 71 -11.72 3.10 -8.44
C LEU A 71 -12.39 4.21 -9.25
N ARG A 72 -11.94 4.49 -10.47
CA ARG A 72 -12.65 5.38 -11.41
C ARG A 72 -13.89 4.73 -12.02
N ASN A 73 -13.87 3.41 -12.20
CA ASN A 73 -14.92 2.67 -12.87
C ASN A 73 -16.01 2.15 -11.90
N LEU A 74 -15.74 2.12 -10.59
CA LEU A 74 -16.76 1.75 -9.61
C LEU A 74 -17.88 2.80 -9.53
N ARG A 75 -19.14 2.36 -9.58
CA ARG A 75 -20.30 3.24 -9.36
C ARG A 75 -20.31 3.72 -7.91
N ARG A 76 -20.70 4.99 -7.69
CA ARG A 76 -20.74 5.62 -6.35
C ARG A 76 -21.69 4.94 -5.36
N ASP A 77 -22.57 4.06 -5.85
CA ASP A 77 -23.60 3.41 -5.03
C ASP A 77 -23.05 2.20 -4.25
N GLU A 78 -21.88 1.68 -4.60
CA GLU A 78 -21.25 0.51 -3.95
C GLU A 78 -20.33 0.90 -2.76
N ARG A 79 -20.79 1.85 -1.94
CA ARG A 79 -20.00 2.53 -0.90
C ARG A 79 -19.26 1.62 0.09
N ARG A 80 -19.82 0.45 0.40
CA ARG A 80 -19.30 -0.44 1.47
C ARG A 80 -18.02 -1.20 1.09
N TYR A 81 -17.74 -1.39 -0.20
CA TYR A 81 -16.65 -2.28 -0.65
C TYR A 81 -15.47 -1.53 -1.30
N TYR A 82 -15.58 -0.20 -1.45
CA TYR A 82 -14.61 0.64 -2.16
C TYR A 82 -13.14 0.45 -1.73
N PRO A 83 -12.81 0.45 -0.42
CA PRO A 83 -11.42 0.25 0.02
C PRO A 83 -10.94 -1.19 -0.16
N LEU A 84 -11.86 -2.16 -0.20
CA LEU A 84 -11.53 -3.57 -0.36
C LEU A 84 -11.23 -3.91 -1.83
N CYS A 85 -11.74 -3.15 -2.78
CA CYS A 85 -11.50 -3.35 -4.22
C CYS A 85 -10.04 -3.19 -4.63
N THR A 86 -9.21 -2.52 -3.82
CA THR A 86 -7.77 -2.37 -4.09
C THR A 86 -6.94 -3.52 -3.49
N LEU A 87 -7.47 -4.29 -2.54
CA LEU A 87 -6.75 -5.43 -1.95
C LEU A 87 -6.42 -6.55 -2.96
N PRO A 88 -7.33 -6.97 -3.87
CA PRO A 88 -7.03 -7.98 -4.87
C PRO A 88 -5.81 -7.65 -5.72
N VAL A 89 -5.55 -6.38 -6.01
CA VAL A 89 -4.37 -5.97 -6.78
C VAL A 89 -3.07 -6.28 -6.02
N GLY A 90 -3.03 -6.04 -4.71
CA GLY A 90 -1.87 -6.41 -3.88
C GLY A 90 -1.67 -7.92 -3.82
N ILE A 91 -2.78 -8.67 -3.69
CA ILE A 91 -2.76 -10.15 -3.70
C ILE A 91 -2.28 -10.69 -5.05
N LEU A 92 -2.77 -10.14 -6.16
CA LEU A 92 -2.38 -10.53 -7.52
C LEU A 92 -0.90 -10.26 -7.79
N PHE A 93 -0.35 -9.13 -7.33
CA PHE A 93 1.08 -8.88 -7.46
C PHE A 93 1.92 -9.85 -6.64
N ALA A 94 1.54 -10.13 -5.40
CA ALA A 94 2.24 -11.11 -4.57
C ALA A 94 2.19 -12.51 -5.19
N ALA A 95 1.02 -12.97 -5.64
CA ALA A 95 0.85 -14.26 -6.29
C ALA A 95 1.59 -14.35 -7.63
N GLY A 96 1.53 -13.30 -8.45
CA GLY A 96 2.21 -13.23 -9.74
C GLY A 96 3.73 -13.28 -9.61
N LEU A 97 4.30 -12.53 -8.64
CA LEU A 97 5.72 -12.60 -8.32
C LEU A 97 6.11 -13.98 -7.81
N THR A 98 5.32 -14.57 -6.91
CA THR A 98 5.55 -15.93 -6.40
C THR A 98 5.63 -16.95 -7.52
N TRP A 99 4.75 -16.84 -8.52
CA TRP A 99 4.78 -17.71 -9.68
C TRP A 99 6.03 -17.51 -10.56
N MET A 100 6.56 -16.29 -10.64
CA MET A 100 7.77 -15.97 -11.40
C MET A 100 9.07 -16.38 -10.68
N THR A 101 9.14 -16.15 -9.37
CA THR A 101 10.36 -16.40 -8.57
C THR A 101 10.39 -17.78 -7.93
N GLY A 102 9.25 -18.48 -7.90
CA GLY A 102 9.11 -19.79 -7.24
C GLY A 102 8.97 -19.72 -5.72
N GLU A 103 9.13 -18.53 -5.11
CA GLU A 103 9.06 -18.31 -3.67
C GLU A 103 8.15 -17.14 -3.33
N PHE A 104 7.35 -17.30 -2.27
CA PHE A 104 6.46 -16.24 -1.80
C PHE A 104 7.23 -15.22 -0.99
N ASP A 105 7.41 -14.01 -1.55
CA ASP A 105 8.08 -12.92 -0.83
C ASP A 105 7.10 -12.17 0.06
N GLU A 106 7.06 -12.57 1.33
CA GLU A 106 6.24 -11.97 2.38
C GLU A 106 6.48 -10.46 2.54
N ARG A 107 7.67 -9.97 2.18
CA ARG A 107 8.03 -8.54 2.22
C ARG A 107 7.18 -7.71 1.26
N ILE A 108 6.90 -8.25 0.08
CA ILE A 108 6.12 -7.55 -0.94
C ILE A 108 4.66 -7.51 -0.52
N PHE A 109 4.16 -8.61 0.04
CA PHE A 109 2.79 -8.70 0.53
C PHE A 109 2.52 -7.75 1.70
N THR A 110 3.41 -7.75 2.70
CA THR A 110 3.33 -6.87 3.88
C THR A 110 3.45 -5.37 3.54
N PHE A 111 3.99 -5.03 2.36
CA PHE A 111 4.00 -3.67 1.84
C PHE A 111 2.74 -3.34 1.01
N LEU A 112 2.45 -4.12 -0.03
CA LEU A 112 1.43 -3.78 -1.04
C LEU A 112 0.01 -3.88 -0.50
N LEU A 113 -0.26 -4.80 0.43
CA LEU A 113 -1.58 -4.98 1.01
C LEU A 113 -2.03 -3.74 1.81
N PRO A 114 -1.29 -3.26 2.83
CA PRO A 114 -1.65 -2.04 3.55
C PRO A 114 -1.58 -0.80 2.65
N ALA A 115 -0.63 -0.72 1.72
CA ALA A 115 -0.58 0.40 0.77
C ALA A 115 -1.85 0.46 -0.10
N GLY A 116 -2.30 -0.67 -0.65
CA GLY A 116 -3.53 -0.74 -1.44
C GLY A 116 -4.77 -0.36 -0.63
N LEU A 117 -4.89 -0.87 0.60
CA LEU A 117 -6.01 -0.54 1.48
C LEU A 117 -6.08 0.97 1.77
N ILE A 118 -4.96 1.56 2.18
CA ILE A 118 -4.88 2.99 2.50
C ILE A 118 -5.14 3.85 1.26
N PHE A 119 -4.65 3.42 0.09
CA PHE A 119 -4.97 4.10 -1.17
C PHE A 119 -6.49 4.13 -1.40
N GLY A 120 -7.16 2.99 -1.23
CA GLY A 120 -8.63 2.88 -1.36
C GLY A 120 -9.38 3.76 -0.36
N ILE A 121 -8.97 3.76 0.91
CA ILE A 121 -9.57 4.61 1.98
C ILE A 121 -9.40 6.10 1.66
N LEU A 122 -8.18 6.53 1.30
CA LEU A 122 -7.90 7.94 1.02
C LEU A 122 -8.59 8.42 -0.26
N TRP A 123 -8.69 7.55 -1.26
CA TRP A 123 -9.48 7.83 -2.46
C TRP A 123 -10.96 8.00 -2.10
N TRP A 124 -11.51 7.08 -1.30
CA TRP A 124 -12.89 7.10 -0.82
C TRP A 124 -13.24 8.39 -0.07
N ASN A 125 -12.49 8.73 0.98
CA ASN A 125 -12.72 9.92 1.80
C ASN A 125 -12.71 11.22 0.99
N ARG A 126 -12.03 11.23 -0.16
CA ARG A 126 -11.98 12.39 -1.06
C ARG A 126 -13.15 12.45 -2.05
N ILE A 127 -13.83 11.34 -2.34
CA ILE A 127 -15.08 11.35 -3.11
C ILE A 127 -16.21 11.96 -2.26
N GLU A 128 -16.28 11.61 -0.97
CA GLU A 128 -17.31 12.14 -0.05
C GLU A 128 -17.16 13.65 0.17
N VAL A 129 -15.94 14.13 0.46
CA VAL A 129 -15.67 15.58 0.62
C VAL A 129 -15.93 16.36 -0.69
N GLY A 130 -15.82 15.69 -1.85
CA GLY A 130 -16.16 16.28 -3.15
C GLY A 130 -17.67 16.35 -3.44
N SER A 131 -18.50 15.52 -2.79
CA SER A 131 -19.98 15.54 -2.97
C SER A 131 -20.68 16.47 -1.99
N ASP A 132 -20.09 16.74 -0.82
CA ASP A 132 -20.68 17.66 0.16
C ASP A 132 -20.39 19.14 -0.16
N ALA A 133 -19.50 19.41 -1.12
CA ALA A 133 -19.17 20.75 -1.59
C ALA A 133 -20.11 21.29 -2.68
N THR A 134 -21.06 20.49 -3.17
CA THR A 134 -22.17 21.02 -3.98
C THR A 134 -23.26 21.54 -3.05
N PRO A 135 -23.55 22.85 -2.99
CA PRO A 135 -24.72 23.33 -2.29
C PRO A 135 -25.92 22.65 -2.93
N ARG A 136 -26.75 22.00 -2.11
CA ARG A 136 -28.10 21.61 -2.52
C ARG A 136 -28.80 22.92 -2.87
N THR A 137 -28.86 23.27 -4.15
CA THR A 137 -29.76 24.33 -4.60
C THR A 137 -31.18 23.88 -4.21
N PRO A 138 -31.93 24.74 -3.49
CA PRO A 138 -33.29 24.42 -3.05
C PRO A 138 -34.24 24.20 -4.24
#